data_AF-A0AAI8V971-F1
#
_entry.id   AF-A0AAI8V971-F1
#
_cell.length_a   1.000
_cell.length_b   1.000
_cell.length_c   1.000
_cell.angle_alpha   90.00
_cell.angle_beta   90.00
_cell.angle_gamma   90.00
#
_symmetry.space_group_name_H-M   'P 1'
#
loop_
_entity.id
_entity.type
_entity.pdbx_description
1 polymer ?
#
loop_
_entity_poly.entity_id
_entity_poly.type
_entity_poly.pdbx_seq_one_letter_code
_entity_poly.pdbx_strand_id
1 'polypeptide(L)'
;MLSSYFVLIAGLLSAIGNCAQPTIVYRGDTKTPKHLKDADGFKAKGGDQSLYSHVSKGGQDNDGYVSTSANRAQAVSFAEKKGGGDGYVYEISANKQFIDCAGTLKQYYDQWKVEEEFSAIGGIEWKQIKSWTVIENFQEGDTTQNPDYDVSTENEEAGGAQPQLAGFPTKGKIGKAWNKDPWKEFADCKPNDKKLRRGDCNDDNDSADGCDDVCKPKKSNKDFIKEYLDSIKKRGLRFARAYFS
;
A
#
# COMPACT_ATOMS: atom_id res chain seq x y z
N MET A 1 -5.08 -47.87 14.86
CA MET A 1 -5.15 -46.54 15.51
C MET A 1 -4.40 -45.57 14.62
N LEU A 2 -5.12 -44.74 13.86
CA LEU A 2 -4.52 -43.75 12.95
C LEU A 2 -4.15 -42.51 13.77
N SER A 3 -2.85 -42.24 13.89
CA SER A 3 -2.31 -41.06 14.57
C SER A 3 -2.33 -39.89 13.59
N SER A 4 -3.28 -38.99 13.75
CA SER A 4 -3.39 -37.78 12.93
C SER A 4 -2.38 -36.73 13.40
N TYR A 5 -1.37 -36.46 12.59
CA TYR A 5 -0.51 -35.29 12.75
C TYR A 5 -1.27 -34.03 12.27
N PHE A 6 -1.83 -33.27 13.21
CA PHE A 6 -2.22 -31.89 12.95
C PHE A 6 -0.97 -31.01 13.00
N VAL A 7 -0.49 -30.57 11.84
CA VAL A 7 0.51 -29.51 11.73
C VAL A 7 -0.19 -28.19 12.05
N LEU A 8 -0.01 -27.69 13.26
CA LEU A 8 -0.33 -26.30 13.59
C LEU A 8 0.71 -25.41 12.91
N ILE A 9 0.33 -24.83 11.77
CA ILE A 9 1.06 -23.69 11.20
C ILE A 9 0.81 -22.51 12.14
N ALA A 10 1.66 -22.36 13.14
CA ALA A 10 1.76 -21.13 13.91
C ALA A 10 2.33 -20.06 12.96
N GLY A 11 1.44 -19.24 12.40
CA GLY A 11 1.83 -18.03 11.70
C GLY A 11 2.60 -17.14 12.67
N LEU A 12 3.90 -16.99 12.41
CA LEU A 12 4.79 -16.13 13.17
C LEU A 12 4.27 -14.69 13.00
N LEU A 13 3.52 -14.18 13.98
CA LEU A 13 3.35 -12.73 14.13
C LEU A 13 4.72 -12.17 14.50
N SER A 14 5.47 -11.73 13.50
CA SER A 14 6.57 -10.81 13.71
C SER A 14 5.97 -9.53 14.31
N ALA A 15 6.11 -9.38 15.62
CA ALA A 15 5.74 -8.19 16.35
C ALA A 15 6.67 -7.04 15.94
N ILE A 16 6.31 -6.34 14.87
CA ILE A 16 6.82 -5.01 14.57
C ILE A 16 5.94 -4.05 15.37
N GLY A 17 6.56 -3.15 16.13
CA GLY A 17 5.85 -2.27 17.06
C GLY A 17 4.57 -1.69 16.48
N ASN A 18 3.47 -1.81 17.22
CA ASN A 18 2.21 -1.14 16.93
C ASN A 18 2.44 0.38 16.95
N CYS A 19 2.91 0.94 15.84
CA CYS A 19 2.55 2.30 15.48
C CYS A 19 1.09 2.20 15.03
N ALA A 20 0.17 2.79 15.80
CA ALA A 20 -1.24 2.78 15.49
C ALA A 20 -1.42 3.25 14.03
N GLN A 21 -2.14 2.47 13.24
CA GLN A 21 -2.40 2.81 11.85
C GLN A 21 -3.36 4.00 11.79
N PRO A 22 -3.20 4.92 10.83
CA PRO A 22 -4.11 6.05 10.73
C PRO A 22 -5.53 5.56 10.44
N THR A 23 -6.49 6.20 11.08
CA THR A 23 -7.92 6.08 10.75
C THR A 23 -8.36 7.19 9.80
N ILE A 24 -7.55 8.25 9.66
CA ILE A 24 -7.77 9.37 8.75
C ILE A 24 -6.50 9.58 7.91
N VAL A 25 -6.70 9.78 6.61
CA VAL A 25 -5.66 10.21 5.67
C VAL A 25 -6.16 11.40 4.86
N TYR A 26 -5.23 12.10 4.24
CA TYR A 26 -5.50 13.33 3.49
C TYR A 26 -5.06 13.20 2.04
N ARG A 27 -5.82 13.82 1.14
CA ARG A 27 -5.44 13.90 -0.27
C ARG A 27 -5.64 15.31 -0.81
N GLY A 28 -4.56 15.89 -1.33
CA GLY A 28 -4.63 17.08 -2.17
C GLY A 28 -5.03 16.72 -3.59
N ASP A 29 -6.03 17.36 -4.17
CA ASP A 29 -6.39 17.20 -5.58
C ASP A 29 -7.02 18.47 -6.15
N THR A 30 -7.07 18.58 -7.48
CA THR A 30 -7.75 19.66 -8.21
C THR A 30 -9.16 19.25 -8.67
N LYS A 31 -9.50 17.95 -8.56
CA LYS A 31 -10.87 17.48 -8.81
C LYS A 31 -11.81 18.10 -7.78
N THR A 32 -12.99 18.54 -8.21
CA THR A 32 -13.99 19.14 -7.31
C THR A 32 -14.79 18.09 -6.55
N PRO A 33 -15.40 18.44 -5.39
CA PRO A 33 -16.29 17.53 -4.66
C PRO A 33 -17.45 17.03 -5.52
N LYS A 34 -18.02 17.90 -6.36
CA LYS A 34 -19.07 17.50 -7.31
C LYS A 34 -18.57 16.44 -8.29
N HIS A 35 -17.39 16.65 -8.88
CA HIS A 35 -16.81 15.67 -9.79
C HIS A 35 -16.57 14.32 -9.10
N LEU A 36 -16.05 14.33 -7.87
CA LEU A 36 -15.83 13.11 -7.11
C LEU A 36 -17.14 12.42 -6.74
N LYS A 37 -18.19 13.17 -6.36
CA LYS A 37 -19.52 12.59 -6.12
C LYS A 37 -20.07 11.92 -7.37
N ASP A 38 -20.00 12.59 -8.53
CA ASP A 38 -20.48 12.04 -9.80
C ASP A 38 -19.67 10.80 -10.24
N ALA A 39 -18.37 10.76 -9.89
CA ALA A 39 -17.48 9.65 -10.17
C ALA A 39 -17.52 8.53 -9.12
N ASP A 40 -18.28 8.68 -8.03
CA ASP A 40 -18.28 7.77 -6.87
C ASP A 40 -16.89 7.66 -6.19
N GLY A 41 -16.20 8.79 -6.07
CA GLY A 41 -14.93 8.97 -5.38
C GLY A 41 -13.71 9.02 -6.29
N PHE A 42 -12.54 8.75 -5.73
CA PHE A 42 -11.29 8.69 -6.49
C PHE A 42 -11.12 7.31 -7.11
N LYS A 43 -10.86 7.25 -8.42
CA LYS A 43 -10.67 5.99 -9.12
C LYS A 43 -9.21 5.78 -9.46
N ALA A 44 -8.67 4.63 -9.06
CA ALA A 44 -7.37 4.19 -9.54
C ALA A 44 -7.47 3.83 -11.03
N LYS A 45 -6.46 4.21 -11.79
CA LYS A 45 -6.27 3.75 -13.17
C LYS A 45 -5.50 2.43 -13.14
N GLY A 46 -5.67 1.65 -14.20
CA GLY A 46 -4.95 0.39 -14.38
C GLY A 46 -3.42 0.59 -14.46
N GLY A 47 -2.72 -0.52 -14.69
CA GLY A 47 -1.26 -0.55 -14.75
C GLY A 47 -0.76 -1.92 -14.31
N ASP A 48 0.47 -1.99 -13.81
CA ASP A 48 1.11 -3.25 -13.41
C ASP A 48 0.77 -3.71 -11.98
N GLN A 49 -0.06 -2.95 -11.25
CA GLN A 49 -0.42 -3.20 -9.85
C GLN A 49 0.79 -3.21 -8.90
N SER A 50 1.90 -2.58 -9.28
CA SER A 50 3.09 -2.49 -8.43
C SER A 50 3.03 -1.24 -7.57
N LEU A 51 3.03 -1.42 -6.25
CA LEU A 51 3.19 -0.30 -5.31
C LEU A 51 4.52 0.42 -5.53
N TYR A 52 5.61 -0.32 -5.80
CA TYR A 52 6.91 0.28 -6.13
C TYR A 52 6.84 1.14 -7.40
N SER A 53 6.20 0.65 -8.47
CA SER A 53 6.01 1.43 -9.70
C SER A 53 5.16 2.68 -9.44
N HIS A 54 4.11 2.55 -8.63
CA HIS A 54 3.22 3.66 -8.26
C HIS A 54 3.98 4.80 -7.57
N VAL A 55 4.69 4.49 -6.48
CA VAL A 55 5.43 5.51 -5.71
C VAL A 55 6.60 6.07 -6.50
N SER A 56 7.31 5.23 -7.28
CA SER A 56 8.49 5.67 -8.04
C SER A 56 8.18 6.59 -9.21
N LYS A 57 6.92 6.59 -9.69
CA LYS A 57 6.41 7.50 -10.72
C LYS A 57 5.70 8.72 -10.11
N GLY A 58 5.79 8.93 -8.80
CA GLY A 58 5.25 10.09 -8.10
C GLY A 58 3.78 9.96 -7.69
N GLY A 59 3.28 8.75 -7.41
CA GLY A 59 1.99 8.57 -6.72
C GLY A 59 0.76 9.03 -7.51
N GLN A 60 0.88 9.15 -8.84
CA GLN A 60 -0.29 9.41 -9.69
C GLN A 60 -1.27 8.24 -9.57
N ASP A 61 -2.58 8.49 -9.75
CA ASP A 61 -3.70 7.53 -9.68
C ASP A 61 -3.58 6.34 -10.67
N ASN A 62 -2.43 5.71 -10.80
CA ASN A 62 -2.00 4.75 -11.80
C ASN A 62 -1.55 3.48 -11.07
N ASP A 63 -1.29 2.41 -11.83
CA ASP A 63 -0.77 1.15 -11.28
C ASP A 63 -1.69 0.57 -10.19
N GLY A 64 -3.00 0.88 -10.24
CA GLY A 64 -4.01 0.31 -9.35
C GLY A 64 -4.12 0.97 -7.97
N TYR A 65 -3.44 2.09 -7.72
CA TYR A 65 -3.46 2.80 -6.43
C TYR A 65 -3.88 4.26 -6.57
N VAL A 66 -4.35 4.84 -5.46
CA VAL A 66 -4.56 6.28 -5.27
C VAL A 66 -3.78 6.72 -4.03
N SER A 67 -2.80 7.61 -4.20
CA SER A 67 -2.01 8.12 -3.07
C SER A 67 -2.81 9.02 -2.14
N THR A 68 -2.53 8.88 -0.85
CA THR A 68 -2.93 9.77 0.23
C THR A 68 -1.76 9.93 1.20
N SER A 69 -1.85 10.86 2.14
CA SER A 69 -0.84 11.14 3.15
C SER A 69 -1.46 11.11 4.54
N ALA A 70 -0.78 10.52 5.54
CA ALA A 70 -1.16 10.71 6.93
C ALA A 70 -0.90 12.14 7.44
N ASN A 71 -0.04 12.89 6.73
CA ASN A 71 0.30 14.27 7.03
C ASN A 71 -0.53 15.25 6.17
N ARG A 72 -1.43 15.99 6.81
CA ARG A 72 -2.30 16.99 6.15
C ARG A 72 -1.50 18.09 5.44
N ALA A 73 -0.40 18.57 6.02
CA ALA A 73 0.40 19.64 5.42
C ALA A 73 1.00 19.22 4.07
N GLN A 74 1.33 17.93 3.93
CA GLN A 74 1.77 17.38 2.65
C GLN A 74 0.65 17.34 1.60
N ALA A 75 -0.58 17.02 2.02
CA ALA A 75 -1.74 17.08 1.14
C ALA A 75 -2.06 18.51 0.69
N VAL A 76 -1.96 19.50 1.59
CA VAL A 76 -2.07 20.94 1.25
C VAL A 76 -1.01 21.32 0.23
N SER A 77 0.27 21.04 0.51
CA SER A 77 1.38 21.37 -0.39
C SER A 77 1.21 20.73 -1.77
N PHE A 78 0.68 19.50 -1.82
CA PHE A 78 0.42 18.81 -3.08
C PHE A 78 -0.73 19.46 -3.87
N ALA A 79 -1.84 19.82 -3.21
CA ALA A 79 -2.96 20.53 -3.85
C ALA A 79 -2.49 21.86 -4.46
N GLU A 80 -1.78 22.68 -3.68
CA GLU A 80 -1.22 23.97 -4.13
C GLU A 80 -0.30 23.81 -5.33
N LYS A 81 0.68 22.89 -5.26
CA LYS A 81 1.62 22.64 -6.36
C LYS A 81 0.91 22.16 -7.62
N LYS A 82 -0.07 21.26 -7.48
CA LYS A 82 -0.77 20.65 -8.60
C LYS A 82 -1.73 21.62 -9.29
N GLY A 83 -2.44 22.45 -8.52
CA GLY A 83 -3.42 23.38 -9.06
C GLY A 83 -2.93 24.82 -9.21
N GLY A 84 -1.65 25.10 -8.93
CA GLY A 84 -1.08 26.43 -9.09
C GLY A 84 -1.58 27.44 -8.05
N GLY A 85 -1.87 26.98 -6.84
CA GLY A 85 -2.43 27.78 -5.75
C GLY A 85 -3.90 27.49 -5.45
N ASP A 86 -4.59 26.74 -6.31
CA ASP A 86 -6.00 26.38 -6.12
C ASP A 86 -6.15 24.85 -5.99
N GLY A 87 -7.16 24.39 -5.25
CA GLY A 87 -7.47 22.96 -5.16
C GLY A 87 -8.32 22.60 -3.94
N TYR A 88 -8.25 21.34 -3.56
CA TYR A 88 -8.97 20.80 -2.41
C TYR A 88 -8.09 19.85 -1.62
N VAL A 89 -8.25 19.88 -0.30
CA VAL A 89 -7.70 18.86 0.60
C VAL A 89 -8.86 18.06 1.16
N TYR A 90 -8.88 16.78 0.81
CA TYR A 90 -9.89 15.83 1.25
C TYR A 90 -9.42 15.12 2.51
N GLU A 91 -10.25 15.13 3.54
CA GLU A 91 -10.11 14.28 4.73
C GLU A 91 -10.89 12.98 4.48
N ILE A 92 -10.22 11.83 4.62
CA ILE A 92 -10.71 10.54 4.15
C ILE A 92 -10.58 9.52 5.29
N SER A 93 -11.66 8.80 5.59
CA SER A 93 -11.62 7.67 6.51
C SER A 93 -10.87 6.51 5.86
N ALA A 94 -9.79 6.09 6.53
CA ALA A 94 -8.99 4.97 6.11
C ALA A 94 -9.75 3.65 6.33
N ASN A 95 -9.25 2.60 5.70
CA ASN A 95 -9.64 1.22 5.95
C ASN A 95 -8.49 0.29 5.54
N LYS A 96 -8.73 -1.02 5.58
CA LYS A 96 -7.70 -2.01 5.22
C LYS A 96 -7.24 -1.97 3.76
N GLN A 97 -7.82 -1.16 2.87
CA GLN A 97 -7.34 -0.98 1.50
C GLN A 97 -6.19 0.04 1.40
N PHE A 98 -5.95 0.85 2.44
CA PHE A 98 -4.87 1.84 2.50
C PHE A 98 -3.58 1.18 2.98
N ILE A 99 -2.59 1.09 2.09
CA ILE A 99 -1.34 0.39 2.35
C ILE A 99 -0.25 1.38 2.75
N ASP A 100 0.42 1.10 3.86
CA ASP A 100 1.60 1.86 4.30
C ASP A 100 2.76 1.63 3.32
N CYS A 101 3.10 2.67 2.54
CA CYS A 101 4.14 2.57 1.52
C CYS A 101 5.53 2.42 2.15
N ALA A 102 5.83 3.22 3.17
CA ALA A 102 7.09 3.19 3.89
C ALA A 102 7.33 1.84 4.58
N GLY A 103 6.32 1.32 5.27
CA GLY A 103 6.41 0.00 5.93
C GLY A 103 6.54 -1.15 4.95
N THR A 104 5.86 -1.07 3.80
CA THR A 104 5.85 -2.10 2.74
C THR A 104 7.16 -2.15 1.95
N LEU A 105 7.69 -0.99 1.57
CA LEU A 105 8.86 -0.87 0.69
C LEU A 105 10.17 -0.63 1.46
N LYS A 106 10.10 -0.22 2.73
CA LYS A 106 11.25 -0.03 3.63
C LYS A 106 12.34 0.82 2.98
N GLN A 107 13.59 0.33 2.92
CA GLN A 107 14.73 1.04 2.35
C GLN A 107 14.55 1.42 0.87
N TYR A 108 13.61 0.79 0.16
CA TYR A 108 13.30 1.11 -1.23
C TYR A 108 12.34 2.30 -1.38
N TYR A 109 11.91 2.90 -0.26
CA TYR A 109 11.05 4.09 -0.18
C TYR A 109 11.78 5.35 0.34
N ASP A 110 13.07 5.24 0.71
CA ASP A 110 13.77 6.25 1.51
C ASP A 110 13.71 7.69 0.97
N GLN A 111 13.67 7.86 -0.35
CA GLN A 111 13.60 9.17 -1.00
C GLN A 111 12.21 9.86 -0.93
N TRP A 112 11.16 9.14 -0.51
CA TRP A 112 9.77 9.62 -0.43
C TRP A 112 9.18 9.57 0.99
N LYS A 113 10.02 9.32 2.01
CA LYS A 113 9.60 9.18 3.42
C LYS A 113 8.80 10.36 3.95
N VAL A 114 9.10 11.57 3.47
CA VAL A 114 8.42 12.80 3.90
C VAL A 114 6.93 12.82 3.53
N GLU A 115 6.50 11.99 2.58
CA GLU A 115 5.11 11.97 2.10
C GLU A 115 4.16 11.23 3.05
N GLU A 116 4.67 10.43 4.00
CA GLU A 116 3.85 9.60 4.91
C GLU A 116 2.71 8.88 4.16
N GLU A 117 3.05 8.31 2.99
CA GLU A 117 2.08 7.89 2.00
C GLU A 117 1.34 6.61 2.39
N PHE A 118 0.01 6.68 2.33
CA PHE A 118 -0.87 5.53 2.33
C PHE A 118 -1.56 5.42 0.97
N SER A 119 -1.36 4.30 0.30
CA SER A 119 -1.84 4.08 -1.06
C SER A 119 -3.09 3.20 -1.06
N ALA A 120 -4.22 3.73 -1.55
CA ALA A 120 -5.50 3.03 -1.55
C ALA A 120 -5.62 2.12 -2.78
N ILE A 121 -5.78 0.82 -2.56
CA ILE A 121 -5.95 -0.18 -3.63
C ILE A 121 -7.31 0.02 -4.32
N GLY A 122 -7.30 0.24 -5.64
CA GLY A 122 -8.50 0.29 -6.48
C GLY A 122 -9.27 1.61 -6.43
N GLY A 123 -8.95 2.50 -5.50
CA GLY A 123 -9.58 3.81 -5.36
C GLY A 123 -10.01 4.12 -3.95
N ILE A 124 -10.79 5.19 -3.82
CA ILE A 124 -11.38 5.68 -2.56
C ILE A 124 -12.83 6.00 -2.88
N GLU A 125 -13.76 5.37 -2.16
CA GLU A 125 -15.19 5.57 -2.41
C GLU A 125 -15.64 6.95 -1.93
N TRP A 126 -16.66 7.54 -2.58
CA TRP A 126 -17.20 8.85 -2.19
C TRP A 126 -17.61 8.89 -0.71
N LYS A 127 -18.18 7.78 -0.22
CA LYS A 127 -18.62 7.63 1.16
C LYS A 127 -17.49 7.58 2.20
N GLN A 128 -16.25 7.36 1.79
CA GLN A 128 -15.09 7.42 2.69
C GLN A 128 -14.57 8.85 2.86
N ILE A 129 -14.95 9.77 1.98
CA ILE A 129 -14.55 11.18 2.07
C ILE A 129 -15.40 11.82 3.15
N LYS A 130 -14.75 12.25 4.24
CA LYS A 130 -15.40 12.86 5.41
C LYS A 130 -15.69 14.34 5.18
N SER A 131 -14.70 15.07 4.66
CA SER A 131 -14.81 16.50 4.38
C SER A 131 -13.81 16.95 3.32
N TRP A 132 -13.94 18.20 2.88
CA TRP A 132 -12.94 18.86 2.06
C TRP A 132 -12.75 20.31 2.46
N THR A 133 -11.49 20.76 2.48
CA THR A 133 -11.11 22.16 2.61
C THR A 133 -10.75 22.70 1.22
N VAL A 134 -11.36 23.82 0.82
CA VAL A 134 -10.96 24.50 -0.43
C VAL A 134 -9.64 25.23 -0.23
N ILE A 135 -8.80 25.24 -1.26
CA ILE A 135 -7.61 26.09 -1.33
C ILE A 135 -7.81 27.04 -2.50
N GLU A 136 -7.66 28.33 -2.26
CA GLU A 136 -7.71 29.39 -3.28
C GLU A 136 -6.55 30.35 -3.07
N ASN A 137 -5.78 30.63 -4.12
CA ASN A 137 -4.61 31.52 -4.06
C ASN A 137 -3.65 31.21 -2.89
N PHE A 138 -3.34 29.92 -2.68
CA PHE A 138 -2.48 29.42 -1.59
C PHE A 138 -3.03 29.66 -0.19
N GLN A 139 -4.34 29.89 -0.05
CA GLN A 139 -5.00 30.08 1.24
C GLN A 139 -6.07 29.02 1.44
N GLU A 140 -6.08 28.40 2.62
CA GLU A 140 -7.14 27.49 3.01
C GLU A 140 -8.42 28.28 3.33
N GLY A 141 -9.52 27.90 2.69
CA GLY A 141 -10.85 28.45 2.94
C GLY A 141 -11.68 27.54 3.84
N ASP A 142 -12.99 27.57 3.61
CA ASP A 142 -13.93 26.81 4.42
C ASP A 142 -13.79 25.30 4.21
N THR A 143 -14.01 24.56 5.30
CA THR A 143 -14.13 23.10 5.28
C THR A 143 -15.60 22.70 5.22
N THR A 144 -15.97 21.91 4.22
CA THR A 144 -17.33 21.40 4.05
C THR A 144 -17.39 19.92 4.40
N GLN A 145 -18.34 19.54 5.25
CA GLN A 145 -18.60 18.14 5.58
C GLN A 145 -19.33 17.44 4.43
N ASN A 146 -18.96 16.19 4.14
CA ASN A 146 -19.66 15.38 3.15
C ASN A 146 -20.96 14.83 3.77
N PRO A 147 -22.15 15.23 3.29
CA PRO A 147 -23.42 14.71 3.82
C PRO A 147 -23.62 13.22 3.52
N ASP A 148 -22.88 12.65 2.56
CA ASP A 148 -22.97 11.24 2.18
C ASP A 148 -21.90 10.38 2.86
N TYR A 149 -21.09 10.94 3.78
CA TYR A 149 -20.07 10.21 4.51
C TYR A 149 -20.65 9.04 5.30
N ASP A 150 -20.05 7.85 5.17
CA ASP A 150 -20.45 6.67 5.91
C ASP A 150 -19.71 6.59 7.24
N VAL A 151 -20.38 7.06 8.29
CA VAL A 151 -19.89 7.02 9.68
C VAL A 151 -19.54 5.62 10.17
N SER A 152 -20.08 4.55 9.55
CA SER A 152 -19.73 3.18 9.96
C SER A 152 -18.29 2.80 9.63
N THR A 153 -17.66 3.53 8.70
CA THR A 153 -16.23 3.39 8.37
C THR A 153 -15.34 4.22 9.30
N GLU A 154 -15.92 5.01 10.21
CA GLU A 154 -15.18 5.83 11.16
C GLU A 154 -14.45 4.91 12.16
N ASN A 155 -13.15 5.20 12.37
CA ASN A 155 -12.22 4.41 13.19
C ASN A 155 -11.72 3.11 12.55
N GLU A 156 -12.05 2.82 11.29
CA GLU A 156 -11.33 1.78 10.58
C GLU A 156 -9.86 2.21 10.36
N GLU A 157 -8.95 1.35 10.79
CA GLU A 157 -7.53 1.58 10.62
C GLU A 157 -7.04 1.17 9.23
N ALA A 158 -6.03 1.87 8.73
CA ALA A 158 -5.30 1.48 7.53
C ALA A 158 -4.80 0.00 7.56
N GLY A 159 -4.51 -0.53 6.38
CA GLY A 159 -4.04 -1.90 6.17
C GLY A 159 -2.61 -2.15 6.67
N GLY A 160 -1.84 -1.10 6.94
CA GLY A 160 -0.45 -1.17 7.35
C GLY A 160 0.48 -1.74 6.28
N ALA A 161 1.66 -2.17 6.70
CA ALA A 161 2.66 -2.73 5.81
C ALA A 161 2.20 -4.07 5.21
N GLN A 162 2.29 -4.21 3.89
CA GLN A 162 1.91 -5.41 3.14
C GLN A 162 3.03 -5.82 2.16
N PRO A 163 4.11 -6.47 2.63
CA PRO A 163 5.28 -6.79 1.78
C PRO A 163 4.94 -7.55 0.49
N GLN A 164 3.92 -8.40 0.50
CA GLN A 164 3.45 -9.11 -0.69
C GLN A 164 2.94 -8.19 -1.80
N LEU A 165 2.56 -6.95 -1.47
CA LEU A 165 2.07 -5.93 -2.40
C LEU A 165 3.18 -4.98 -2.90
N ALA A 166 4.43 -5.19 -2.50
CA ALA A 166 5.53 -4.29 -2.87
C ALA A 166 5.72 -4.15 -4.39
N GLY A 167 5.51 -5.24 -5.14
CA GLY A 167 5.53 -5.21 -6.60
C GLY A 167 6.89 -4.89 -7.23
N PHE A 168 8.01 -5.18 -6.57
CA PHE A 168 9.34 -4.92 -7.13
C PHE A 168 9.55 -5.60 -8.49
N PRO A 169 10.28 -4.96 -9.43
CA PRO A 169 10.64 -5.59 -10.71
C PRO A 169 11.36 -6.92 -10.50
N THR A 170 11.24 -7.85 -11.44
CA THR A 170 11.86 -9.19 -11.32
C THR A 170 13.34 -9.24 -11.74
N LYS A 171 13.89 -8.12 -12.22
CA LYS A 171 15.27 -8.00 -12.71
C LYS A 171 15.93 -6.75 -12.15
N GLY A 172 17.26 -6.71 -12.25
CA GLY A 172 18.07 -5.57 -11.83
C GLY A 172 18.26 -5.48 -10.31
N LYS A 173 18.91 -4.40 -9.86
CA LYS A 173 19.30 -4.21 -8.45
C LYS A 173 18.09 -4.18 -7.50
N ILE A 174 17.00 -3.55 -7.92
CA ILE A 174 15.76 -3.48 -7.12
C ILE A 174 15.12 -4.87 -7.00
N GLY A 175 15.16 -5.69 -8.06
CA GLY A 175 14.57 -7.03 -8.01
C GLY A 175 15.23 -7.98 -6.99
N LYS A 176 16.46 -7.69 -6.56
CA LYS A 176 17.10 -8.40 -5.44
C LYS A 176 16.38 -8.20 -4.10
N ALA A 177 15.43 -7.26 -4.00
CA ALA A 177 14.57 -7.10 -2.84
C ALA A 177 13.80 -8.40 -2.50
N TRP A 178 13.41 -9.17 -3.51
CA TRP A 178 12.75 -10.47 -3.32
C TRP A 178 13.61 -11.51 -2.61
N ASN A 179 14.93 -11.30 -2.49
CA ASN A 179 15.84 -12.18 -1.74
C ASN A 179 15.94 -11.80 -0.25
N LYS A 180 15.33 -10.69 0.16
CA LYS A 180 15.48 -10.10 1.49
C LYS A 180 14.18 -10.19 2.28
N ASP A 181 14.30 -10.30 3.59
CA ASP A 181 13.13 -10.19 4.46
C ASP A 181 12.57 -8.76 4.43
N PRO A 182 11.24 -8.58 4.53
CA PRO A 182 10.22 -9.63 4.64
C PRO A 182 9.73 -10.18 3.28
N TRP A 183 10.19 -9.65 2.15
CA TRP A 183 9.66 -9.99 0.82
C TRP A 183 9.97 -11.42 0.38
N LYS A 184 11.04 -12.02 0.92
CA LYS A 184 11.45 -13.39 0.64
C LYS A 184 10.34 -14.42 0.91
N GLU A 185 9.46 -14.18 1.88
CA GLU A 185 8.32 -15.07 2.18
C GLU A 185 7.34 -15.18 1.00
N PHE A 186 7.28 -14.14 0.16
CA PHE A 186 6.38 -14.01 -0.98
C PHE A 186 7.07 -14.30 -2.31
N ALA A 187 8.32 -14.78 -2.28
CA ALA A 187 9.12 -15.07 -3.45
C ALA A 187 9.50 -16.57 -3.56
N ASP A 188 9.55 -17.07 -4.80
CA ASP A 188 10.16 -18.36 -5.12
C ASP A 188 11.63 -18.12 -5.48
N CYS A 189 12.51 -18.69 -4.67
CA CYS A 189 13.95 -18.59 -4.81
C CYS A 189 14.52 -19.86 -5.42
N LYS A 190 15.29 -19.73 -6.49
CA LYS A 190 16.06 -20.83 -7.08
C LYS A 190 17.55 -20.62 -6.85
N PRO A 191 18.32 -21.68 -6.56
CA PRO A 191 19.77 -21.59 -6.53
C PRO A 191 20.30 -21.00 -7.84
N ASN A 192 21.29 -20.12 -7.73
CA ASN A 192 21.94 -19.55 -8.90
C ASN A 192 22.73 -20.63 -9.67
N ASP A 193 22.63 -20.66 -11.00
CA ASP A 193 23.37 -21.62 -11.83
C ASP A 193 24.89 -21.55 -11.59
N LYS A 194 25.43 -20.39 -11.20
CA LYS A 194 26.84 -20.23 -10.82
C LYS A 194 27.18 -20.97 -9.51
N LYS A 195 26.27 -20.94 -8.53
CA LYS A 195 26.36 -21.66 -7.25
C LYS A 195 26.26 -23.18 -7.44
N LEU A 196 25.53 -23.62 -8.48
CA LEU A 196 25.40 -25.05 -8.83
C LEU A 196 26.61 -25.60 -9.61
N ARG A 197 27.33 -24.76 -10.36
CA ARG A 197 28.38 -25.21 -11.29
C ARG A 197 29.79 -25.23 -10.70
N ARG A 198 30.01 -24.64 -9.53
CA ARG A 198 31.32 -24.58 -8.89
C ARG A 198 31.12 -24.35 -7.39
N GLY A 199 31.87 -25.05 -6.56
CA GLY A 199 32.01 -24.75 -5.13
C GLY A 199 32.75 -23.43 -4.86
N ASP A 200 32.54 -22.42 -5.71
CA ASP A 200 33.25 -21.14 -5.74
C ASP A 200 32.51 -20.05 -4.95
N CYS A 201 31.32 -20.32 -4.38
CA CYS A 201 30.66 -19.38 -3.47
C CYS A 201 31.22 -19.49 -2.03
N ASN A 202 32.54 -19.62 -1.89
CA ASN A 202 33.23 -19.92 -0.62
C ASN A 202 34.11 -18.78 -0.09
N ASP A 203 34.18 -17.64 -0.77
CA ASP A 203 34.97 -16.50 -0.27
C ASP A 203 34.06 -15.41 0.31
N ASP A 204 34.39 -14.99 1.54
CA ASP A 204 33.69 -13.96 2.33
C ASP A 204 33.57 -12.59 1.62
N ASN A 205 34.22 -12.44 0.46
CA ASN A 205 34.21 -11.24 -0.39
C ASN A 205 33.35 -11.34 -1.67
N ASP A 206 32.79 -12.51 -2.00
CA ASP A 206 32.00 -12.75 -3.24
C ASP A 206 30.50 -12.42 -3.11
N SER A 207 30.12 -11.79 -2.00
CA SER A 207 28.79 -11.20 -1.80
C SER A 207 28.46 -10.07 -2.82
N ALA A 208 29.43 -9.68 -3.65
CA ALA A 208 29.25 -8.78 -4.76
C ALA A 208 28.89 -9.54 -6.07
N ASP A 209 27.59 -9.65 -6.32
CA ASP A 209 26.95 -9.85 -7.64
C ASP A 209 26.94 -11.24 -8.31
N GLY A 210 27.45 -12.31 -7.67
CA GLY A 210 27.58 -13.61 -8.33
C GLY A 210 26.68 -14.76 -7.85
N CYS A 211 26.46 -14.88 -6.54
CA CYS A 211 26.05 -16.14 -5.90
C CYS A 211 24.67 -16.14 -5.24
N ASP A 212 23.99 -14.99 -5.19
CA ASP A 212 22.64 -14.90 -4.61
C ASP A 212 21.66 -15.78 -5.38
N ASP A 213 20.79 -16.46 -4.64
CA ASP A 213 19.65 -17.17 -5.21
C ASP A 213 18.80 -16.19 -6.04
N VAL A 214 18.25 -16.66 -7.16
CA VAL A 214 17.37 -15.85 -8.00
C VAL A 214 15.96 -15.98 -7.46
N CYS A 215 15.49 -14.98 -6.71
CA CYS A 215 14.11 -14.94 -6.24
C CYS A 215 13.21 -14.09 -7.16
N LYS A 216 11.98 -14.55 -7.33
CA LYS A 216 10.91 -13.85 -8.07
C LYS A 216 9.62 -13.96 -7.28
N PRO A 217 8.67 -13.02 -7.41
CA PRO A 217 7.40 -13.11 -6.72
C PRO A 217 6.68 -14.42 -7.10
N LYS A 218 6.08 -15.08 -6.10
CA LYS A 218 5.31 -16.33 -6.29
C LYS A 218 4.09 -16.16 -7.19
N LYS A 219 3.58 -14.93 -7.29
CA LYS A 219 2.33 -14.60 -7.96
C LYS A 219 2.47 -13.26 -8.69
N SER A 220 1.52 -12.97 -9.57
CA SER A 220 1.42 -11.63 -10.15
C SER A 220 0.98 -10.61 -9.09
N ASN A 221 1.28 -9.33 -9.31
CA ASN A 221 0.83 -8.25 -8.44
C ASN A 221 -0.71 -8.24 -8.30
N LYS A 222 -1.42 -8.49 -9.42
CA LYS A 222 -2.88 -8.59 -9.45
C LYS A 222 -3.40 -9.73 -8.58
N ASP A 223 -2.74 -10.87 -8.56
CA ASP A 223 -3.14 -12.02 -7.73
C ASP A 223 -2.88 -11.74 -6.24
N PHE A 224 -1.75 -11.11 -5.89
CA PHE A 224 -1.50 -10.69 -4.51
C PHE A 224 -2.54 -9.67 -4.01
N ILE A 225 -2.89 -8.67 -4.84
CA ILE A 225 -3.96 -7.73 -4.54
C ILE A 225 -5.29 -8.46 -4.33
N LYS A 226 -5.64 -9.37 -5.25
CA LYS A 226 -6.89 -10.13 -5.15
C LYS A 226 -6.96 -10.92 -3.85
N GLU A 227 -5.91 -11.66 -3.51
CA GLU A 227 -5.85 -12.44 -2.27
C GLU A 227 -5.94 -11.57 -1.03
N TYR A 228 -5.28 -10.41 -1.04
CA TYR A 228 -5.36 -9.45 0.04
C TYR A 228 -6.79 -8.92 0.22
N LEU A 229 -7.42 -8.47 -0.86
CA LEU A 229 -8.80 -7.97 -0.86
C LEU A 229 -9.82 -9.06 -0.47
N ASP A 230 -9.61 -10.31 -0.87
CA ASP A 230 -10.44 -11.44 -0.44
C ASP A 230 -10.24 -11.72 1.06
N SER A 231 -9.02 -11.55 1.58
CA SER A 231 -8.71 -11.74 3.01
C SER A 231 -9.39 -10.72 3.91
N ILE A 232 -9.51 -9.46 3.48
CA ILE A 232 -10.18 -8.40 4.26
C ILE A 232 -11.70 -8.65 4.27
N LYS A 233 -12.29 -9.01 3.12
CA LYS A 233 -13.72 -9.34 3.01
C LYS A 233 -14.09 -10.54 3.88
N LYS A 234 -13.29 -11.61 3.83
CA LYS A 234 -13.52 -12.82 4.64
C LYS A 234 -13.42 -12.53 6.14
N ARG A 235 -12.55 -11.61 6.57
CA ARG A 235 -12.46 -11.19 7.96
C ARG A 235 -13.69 -10.40 8.38
N GLY A 236 -14.13 -9.42 7.58
CA GLY A 236 -15.37 -8.66 7.83
C GLY A 236 -16.61 -9.56 7.98
N LEU A 237 -16.76 -10.56 7.10
CA LEU A 237 -17.87 -11.53 7.19
C LEU A 237 -17.83 -12.40 8.46
N ARG A 238 -16.63 -12.75 8.96
CA ARG A 238 -16.51 -13.55 10.19
C ARG A 238 -16.86 -12.73 11.43
N PHE A 239 -16.47 -11.46 11.48
CA PHE A 239 -16.87 -10.58 12.57
C PHE A 239 -18.38 -10.37 12.58
N ALA A 240 -19.01 -10.08 11.44
CA ALA A 240 -20.46 -9.96 11.35
C ALA A 240 -21.17 -11.22 11.91
N ARG A 241 -20.71 -12.42 11.56
CA ARG A 241 -21.32 -13.67 12.04
C ARG A 241 -21.14 -13.91 13.56
N ALA A 242 -20.06 -13.44 14.16
CA ALA A 242 -19.79 -13.58 15.60
C ALA A 242 -20.61 -12.62 16.47
N TYR A 243 -21.11 -11.51 15.90
CA TYR A 243 -22.00 -10.56 16.61
C TYR A 243 -23.49 -10.93 16.54
N PHE A 244 -23.87 -11.91 15.70
CA PHE A 244 -25.25 -12.38 15.52
C PHE A 244 -25.48 -13.84 15.98
N SER A 245 -24.59 -14.39 16.80
CA SER A 245 -24.69 -15.73 17.41
C SER A 245 -24.57 -15.65 18.92
#